data_AF-A0A0N0XV27-F1
#
_entry.id   AF-A0A0N0XV27-F1
#
_cell.length_a   1.000
_cell.length_b   1.000
_cell.length_c   1.000
_cell.angle_alpha   90.00
_cell.angle_beta   90.00
_cell.angle_gamma   90.00
#
_symmetry.space_group_name_H-M   'P 1'
#
loop_
_entity.id
_entity.type
_entity.pdbx_description
1 polymer ?
#
loop_
_entity_poly.entity_id
_entity_poly.type
_entity_poly.pdbx_seq_one_letter_code
_entity_poly.pdbx_strand_id
1 'polypeptide(L)'
;MSKGFKAHPDHLAKAAKEAHEHAKKVESHGSNLDAKTRGKLLGKGKFGMIVQKAVRPIIDSMITDMSKAMARGHRSIGHGLDITRKNIDDAEEAIRKSMKRHQDDRDAPKLKRGDRVLGEDDVRDQYKRRINTRLEGLRNQGHGPQRHLDPTDDMLKDRLGEPTRAKDPQGKLIEENGDWKYTRQRGYMQSQNKIDPVHGPNARERLHPDDLYLDAEKKGKPHKCDAFSTAFKEDQGEAFVYADEHAKGKIDGERTRIRGSDRHQVIFSPEDAWGPGDHRDKFRGFYIDPSNPMNRDESINYKPVDFQDAKIKAIYAPDGNGGFRLVTMFPEPVPIYNK
;
A
#
# COMPACT_ATOMS: atom_id res chain seq x y z
N MET A 1 -20.48 2.83 -14.11
CA MET A 1 -21.40 3.02 -12.96
C MET A 1 -21.68 1.67 -12.33
N SER A 2 -20.75 1.13 -11.54
CA SER A 2 -21.05 -0.06 -10.74
C SER A 2 -22.16 0.32 -9.76
N LYS A 3 -23.27 -0.41 -9.78
CA LYS A 3 -24.30 -0.28 -8.75
C LYS A 3 -23.58 -0.56 -7.43
N GLY A 4 -23.46 0.45 -6.57
CA GLY A 4 -22.61 0.43 -5.38
C GLY A 4 -22.71 -0.89 -4.60
N PHE A 5 -21.58 -1.34 -4.06
CA PHE A 5 -21.53 -2.54 -3.24
C PHE A 5 -22.49 -2.39 -2.05
N LYS A 6 -23.64 -3.07 -2.11
CA LYS A 6 -24.61 -3.08 -1.03
C LYS A 6 -24.30 -4.27 -0.14
N ALA A 7 -23.65 -4.02 1.00
CA ALA A 7 -23.45 -5.04 2.02
C ALA A 7 -24.82 -5.39 2.62
N HIS A 8 -25.36 -6.56 2.30
CA HIS A 8 -26.62 -7.01 2.87
C HIS A 8 -26.39 -7.49 4.33
N PRO A 9 -27.14 -6.95 5.31
CA PRO A 9 -27.00 -7.31 6.73
C PRO A 9 -27.09 -8.82 6.99
N ASP A 10 -27.93 -9.54 6.24
CA ASP A 10 -28.09 -10.98 6.34
C ASP A 10 -26.83 -11.75 5.94
N HIS A 11 -26.09 -11.26 4.94
CA HIS A 11 -24.82 -11.87 4.52
C HIS A 11 -23.71 -11.59 5.54
N LEU A 12 -23.70 -10.40 6.15
CA LEU A 12 -22.79 -10.08 7.24
C LEU A 12 -23.08 -10.94 8.48
N ALA A 13 -24.36 -11.13 8.84
CA ALA A 13 -24.78 -11.99 9.94
C ALA A 13 -24.35 -13.46 9.71
N LYS A 14 -24.54 -13.96 8.49
CA LYS A 14 -24.11 -15.30 8.12
C LYS A 14 -22.59 -15.44 8.19
N ALA A 15 -21.84 -14.48 7.65
CA ALA A 15 -20.39 -14.48 7.70
C ALA A 15 -19.83 -14.36 9.13
N ALA A 16 -20.45 -13.53 9.97
CA ALA A 16 -20.10 -13.40 11.39
C ALA A 16 -20.32 -14.73 12.14
N LYS A 17 -21.47 -15.36 11.90
CA LYS A 17 -21.79 -16.69 12.46
C LYS A 17 -20.78 -17.75 12.02
N GLU A 18 -20.46 -17.79 10.73
CA GLU A 18 -19.46 -18.73 10.18
C GLU A 18 -18.07 -18.49 10.78
N ALA A 19 -17.65 -17.23 10.96
CA ALA A 19 -16.39 -16.88 11.60
C ALA A 19 -16.36 -17.31 13.09
N HIS A 20 -17.45 -17.09 13.83
CA HIS A 20 -17.57 -17.55 15.21
C HIS A 20 -17.62 -19.08 15.33
N GLU A 21 -18.31 -19.78 14.43
CA GLU A 21 -18.32 -21.23 14.38
C GLU A 21 -16.94 -21.80 14.04
N HIS A 22 -16.22 -21.18 13.11
CA HIS A 22 -14.87 -21.57 12.77
C HIS A 22 -13.91 -21.38 13.95
N ALA A 23 -14.02 -20.25 14.68
CA ALA A 23 -13.26 -20.03 15.91
C ALA A 23 -13.50 -21.15 16.93
N LYS A 24 -14.77 -21.55 17.15
CA LYS A 24 -15.13 -22.64 18.07
C LYS A 24 -14.57 -23.99 17.61
N LYS A 25 -14.60 -24.27 16.30
CA LYS A 25 -14.01 -25.50 15.73
C LYS A 25 -12.49 -25.54 15.95
N VAL A 26 -11.79 -24.43 15.75
CA VAL A 26 -10.35 -24.32 15.99
C VAL A 26 -10.01 -24.54 17.46
N GLU A 27 -10.76 -23.93 18.39
CA GLU A 27 -10.58 -24.16 19.83
C GLU A 27 -10.83 -25.61 20.22
N SER A 28 -11.94 -26.20 19.73
CA SER A 28 -12.25 -27.62 19.93
C SER A 28 -11.11 -28.51 19.44
N HIS A 29 -10.53 -28.21 18.27
CA HIS A 29 -9.42 -28.98 17.73
C HIS A 29 -8.16 -28.86 18.58
N GLY A 30 -7.82 -27.63 19.01
CA GLY A 30 -6.71 -27.37 19.93
C GLY A 30 -6.88 -28.09 21.27
N SER A 31 -8.07 -28.02 21.89
CA SER A 31 -8.38 -28.71 23.13
C SER A 31 -8.36 -30.23 23.00
N ASN A 32 -8.86 -30.78 21.88
CA ASN A 32 -8.81 -32.22 21.62
C ASN A 32 -7.37 -32.70 21.39
N LEU A 33 -6.55 -31.92 20.70
CA LEU A 33 -5.14 -32.21 20.49
C LEU A 33 -4.37 -32.17 21.82
N ASP A 34 -4.65 -31.17 22.66
CA ASP A 34 -4.11 -31.05 24.01
C ASP A 34 -4.52 -32.24 24.89
N ALA A 35 -5.80 -32.61 24.92
CA ALA A 35 -6.28 -33.78 25.68
C ALA A 35 -5.63 -35.11 25.23
N LYS A 36 -5.31 -35.24 23.94
CA LYS A 36 -4.67 -36.44 23.39
C LYS A 36 -3.16 -36.47 23.63
N THR A 37 -2.51 -35.33 23.83
CA THR A 37 -1.04 -35.25 23.86
C THR A 37 -0.46 -34.77 25.20
N ARG A 38 -1.21 -34.07 26.04
CA ARG A 38 -0.76 -33.54 27.34
C ARG A 38 -0.36 -34.67 28.28
N GLY A 39 0.86 -34.59 28.81
CA GLY A 39 1.40 -35.56 29.77
C GLY A 39 1.65 -36.97 29.22
N LYS A 40 1.43 -37.21 27.92
CA LYS A 40 1.68 -38.51 27.28
C LYS A 40 2.99 -38.47 26.48
N LEU A 41 3.77 -39.54 26.62
CA LEU A 41 4.91 -39.81 25.75
C LEU A 41 4.40 -40.09 24.34
N LEU A 42 4.93 -39.37 23.35
CA LEU A 42 4.50 -39.47 21.95
C LEU A 42 5.09 -40.70 21.22
N GLY A 43 5.91 -41.50 21.91
CA GLY A 43 6.44 -42.77 21.41
C GLY A 43 7.19 -43.56 22.50
N LYS A 44 7.54 -44.83 22.20
CA LYS A 44 8.32 -45.71 23.09
C LYS A 44 9.75 -45.90 22.56
N GLY A 45 10.71 -46.14 23.46
CA GLY A 45 12.11 -46.45 23.11
C GLY A 45 12.91 -45.27 22.50
N LYS A 46 14.03 -45.57 21.82
CA LYS A 46 14.92 -44.55 21.21
C LYS A 46 14.21 -43.65 20.18
N PHE A 47 13.25 -44.21 19.43
CA PHE A 47 12.41 -43.44 18.50
C PHE A 47 11.44 -42.50 19.23
N GLY A 48 10.90 -42.91 20.38
CA GLY A 48 10.08 -42.05 21.23
C GLY A 48 10.82 -40.80 21.69
N MET A 49 12.11 -40.89 22.02
CA MET A 49 12.92 -39.71 22.37
C MET A 49 13.11 -38.73 21.21
N ILE A 50 13.26 -39.23 19.98
CA ILE A 50 13.39 -38.39 18.78
C ILE A 50 12.07 -37.66 18.52
N VAL A 51 10.94 -38.38 18.56
CA VAL A 51 9.60 -37.79 18.40
C VAL A 51 9.32 -36.77 19.50
N GLN A 52 9.68 -37.07 20.75
CA GLN A 52 9.50 -36.16 21.88
C GLN A 52 10.34 -34.88 21.72
N LYS A 53 11.55 -34.94 21.14
CA LYS A 53 12.38 -33.73 20.93
C LYS A 53 11.98 -32.93 19.70
N ALA A 54 11.62 -33.59 18.60
CA ALA A 54 11.36 -32.92 17.32
C ALA A 54 9.89 -32.48 17.16
N VAL A 55 8.93 -33.31 17.59
CA VAL A 55 7.50 -33.12 17.29
C VAL A 55 6.77 -32.45 18.45
N ARG A 56 7.20 -32.67 19.69
CA ARG A 56 6.53 -32.10 20.87
C ARG A 56 6.49 -30.57 20.86
N PRO A 57 7.59 -29.84 20.56
CA PRO A 57 7.54 -28.37 20.53
C PRO A 57 6.57 -27.83 19.47
N ILE A 58 6.44 -28.54 18.34
CA ILE A 58 5.52 -28.16 17.26
C ILE A 58 4.07 -28.34 17.72
N ILE A 59 3.74 -29.48 18.32
CA ILE A 59 2.39 -29.74 18.87
C ILE A 59 2.04 -28.73 19.96
N ASP A 60 2.96 -28.48 20.89
CA ASP A 60 2.74 -27.54 21.98
C ASP A 60 2.51 -26.12 21.43
N SER A 61 3.30 -25.65 20.45
CA SER A 61 3.08 -24.35 19.79
C SER A 61 1.77 -24.28 18.99
N MET A 62 1.38 -25.37 18.32
CA MET A 62 0.09 -25.45 17.64
C MET A 62 -1.08 -25.31 18.61
N ILE A 63 -0.98 -25.92 19.80
CA ILE A 63 -2.01 -25.86 20.86
C ILE A 63 -2.05 -24.47 21.52
N THR A 64 -0.90 -23.94 21.95
CA THR A 64 -0.87 -22.74 22.79
C THR A 64 -0.94 -21.46 21.99
N ASP A 65 -0.26 -21.39 20.86
CA ASP A 65 0.01 -20.12 20.18
C ASP A 65 -0.84 -20.01 18.92
N MET A 66 -0.75 -21.00 18.02
CA MET A 66 -1.44 -20.93 16.72
C MET A 66 -2.95 -21.09 16.85
N SER A 67 -3.43 -22.11 17.56
CA SER A 67 -4.88 -22.37 17.69
C SER A 67 -5.58 -21.23 18.43
N LYS A 68 -4.96 -20.68 19.49
CA LYS A 68 -5.50 -19.53 20.22
C LYS A 68 -5.46 -18.24 19.39
N ALA A 69 -4.37 -17.97 18.69
CA ALA A 69 -4.27 -16.79 17.81
C ALA A 69 -5.29 -16.85 16.68
N MET A 70 -5.45 -18.01 16.01
CA MET A 70 -6.46 -18.19 14.98
C MET A 70 -7.88 -18.07 15.52
N ALA A 71 -8.17 -18.65 16.68
CA ALA A 71 -9.50 -18.52 17.29
C ALA A 71 -9.82 -17.07 17.71
N ARG A 72 -8.82 -16.31 18.16
CA ARG A 72 -8.95 -14.88 18.45
C ARG A 72 -9.14 -14.06 17.18
N GLY A 73 -8.39 -14.35 16.12
CA GLY A 73 -8.52 -13.70 14.81
C GLY A 73 -9.92 -13.87 14.23
N HIS A 74 -10.42 -15.11 14.17
CA HIS A 74 -11.78 -15.38 13.68
C HIS A 74 -12.87 -14.76 14.57
N ARG A 75 -12.70 -14.72 15.90
CA ARG A 75 -13.63 -13.99 16.79
C ARG A 75 -13.62 -12.49 16.56
N SER A 76 -12.45 -11.90 16.35
CA SER A 76 -12.30 -10.48 16.04
C SER A 76 -12.99 -10.12 14.73
N ILE A 77 -12.84 -10.96 13.69
CA ILE A 77 -13.53 -10.80 12.42
C ILE A 77 -15.05 -10.92 12.60
N GLY A 78 -15.52 -11.96 13.30
CA GLY A 78 -16.95 -12.12 13.59
C GLY A 78 -17.54 -10.92 14.34
N HIS A 79 -16.83 -10.43 15.36
CA HIS A 79 -17.25 -9.26 16.12
C HIS A 79 -17.25 -7.97 15.29
N GLY A 80 -16.25 -7.77 14.42
CA GLY A 80 -16.22 -6.65 13.49
C GLY A 80 -17.38 -6.68 12.50
N LEU A 81 -17.76 -7.86 12.02
CA LEU A 81 -18.92 -8.05 11.15
C LEU A 81 -20.25 -7.80 11.88
N ASP A 82 -20.38 -8.22 13.14
CA ASP A 82 -21.55 -7.93 13.98
C ASP A 82 -21.69 -6.42 14.25
N ILE A 83 -20.58 -5.72 14.53
CA ILE A 83 -20.57 -4.26 14.69
C ILE A 83 -20.97 -3.57 13.38
N THR A 84 -20.40 -4.03 12.26
CA THR A 84 -20.72 -3.46 10.93
C THR A 84 -22.19 -3.67 10.58
N ARG A 85 -22.72 -4.88 10.82
CA ARG A 85 -24.14 -5.18 10.66
C ARG A 85 -24.99 -4.26 11.54
N LYS A 86 -24.68 -4.16 12.83
CA LYS A 86 -25.41 -3.29 13.75
C LYS A 86 -25.43 -1.84 13.26
N ASN A 87 -24.31 -1.32 12.79
CA ASN A 87 -24.24 0.04 12.25
C ASN A 87 -25.10 0.21 10.98
N ILE A 88 -25.18 -0.82 10.12
CA ILE A 88 -26.05 -0.80 8.93
C ILE A 88 -27.52 -0.89 9.36
N ASP A 89 -27.87 -1.79 10.28
CA ASP A 89 -29.23 -1.94 10.81
C ASP A 89 -29.68 -0.63 11.50
N ASP A 90 -28.81 0.00 12.30
CA ASP A 90 -29.05 1.28 12.96
C ASP A 90 -29.21 2.42 11.93
N ALA A 91 -28.41 2.42 10.86
CA ALA A 91 -28.51 3.40 9.78
C ALA A 91 -29.78 3.20 8.94
N GLU A 92 -30.14 1.97 8.60
CA GLU A 92 -31.38 1.64 7.88
C GLU A 92 -32.60 1.97 8.75
N GLU A 93 -32.54 1.73 10.06
CA GLU A 93 -33.60 2.12 10.99
C GLU A 93 -33.70 3.64 11.13
N ALA A 94 -32.58 4.36 11.19
CA ALA A 94 -32.55 5.82 11.20
C ALA A 94 -33.14 6.41 9.92
N ILE A 95 -32.80 5.86 8.75
CA ILE A 95 -33.35 6.25 7.44
C ILE A 95 -34.84 5.89 7.35
N ARG A 96 -35.25 4.71 7.85
CA ARG A 96 -36.65 4.30 7.86
C ARG A 96 -37.48 5.18 8.80
N LYS A 97 -36.93 5.56 9.95
CA LYS A 97 -37.54 6.51 10.88
C LYS A 97 -37.59 7.91 10.30
N SER A 98 -36.57 8.39 9.60
CA SER A 98 -36.60 9.70 8.94
C SER A 98 -37.61 9.74 7.79
N MET A 99 -37.67 8.69 6.96
CA MET A 99 -38.67 8.59 5.88
C MET A 99 -40.11 8.43 6.39
N LYS A 100 -40.33 7.71 7.50
CA LYS A 100 -41.65 7.70 8.17
C LYS A 100 -42.01 9.03 8.83
N ARG A 101 -41.02 9.83 9.24
CA ARG A 101 -41.21 11.13 9.91
C ARG A 101 -41.39 12.31 8.95
N HIS A 102 -41.04 12.17 7.67
CA HIS A 102 -41.32 13.19 6.65
C HIS A 102 -42.80 13.29 6.22
N GLN A 103 -43.71 12.55 6.87
CA GLN A 103 -45.16 12.75 6.75
C GLN A 103 -45.76 13.61 7.88
N ASP A 104 -45.08 13.81 9.01
CA ASP A 104 -45.59 14.61 10.13
C ASP A 104 -44.47 15.43 10.80
N ASP A 105 -44.52 16.73 10.56
CA ASP A 105 -43.46 17.72 10.80
C ASP A 105 -43.31 18.16 12.29
N ARG A 106 -43.46 17.25 13.24
CA ARG A 106 -43.35 17.57 14.69
C ARG A 106 -42.83 16.37 15.48
N ASP A 107 -41.51 16.24 15.61
CA ASP A 107 -40.84 15.78 16.85
C ASP A 107 -39.35 15.44 16.58
N ALA A 108 -38.50 16.46 16.78
CA ALA A 108 -37.05 16.25 16.87
C ALA A 108 -36.72 15.39 18.12
N PRO A 109 -35.74 14.48 18.06
CA PRO A 109 -35.32 13.72 19.23
C PRO A 109 -34.78 14.68 20.30
N LYS A 110 -35.27 14.56 21.55
CA LYS A 110 -34.70 15.27 22.70
C LYS A 110 -33.30 14.71 22.99
N LEU A 111 -32.28 15.31 22.37
CA LEU A 111 -30.88 15.13 22.73
C LEU A 111 -30.69 15.49 24.20
N LYS A 112 -30.02 14.63 24.96
CA LYS A 112 -29.58 15.02 26.31
C LYS A 112 -28.49 16.09 26.16
N ARG A 113 -28.35 16.96 27.18
CA ARG A 113 -27.31 17.98 27.22
C ARG A 113 -25.93 17.31 27.15
N GLY A 114 -25.33 17.27 25.95
CA GLY A 114 -24.05 16.62 25.69
C GLY A 114 -24.03 15.68 24.47
N ASP A 115 -25.17 15.19 24.00
CA ASP A 115 -25.23 14.30 22.84
C ASP A 115 -25.23 15.10 21.53
N ARG A 116 -24.25 14.83 20.65
CA ARG A 116 -24.22 15.33 19.27
C ARG A 116 -24.40 14.15 18.31
N VAL A 117 -25.46 14.20 17.50
CA VAL A 117 -25.58 13.37 16.30
C VAL A 117 -24.69 14.05 15.26
N LEU A 118 -23.65 13.34 14.80
CA LEU A 118 -22.80 13.81 13.71
C LEU A 118 -23.68 13.91 12.46
N GLY A 119 -23.78 15.11 11.88
CA GLY A 119 -24.40 15.29 10.57
C GLY A 119 -23.61 14.57 9.47
N GLU A 120 -24.17 14.48 8.27
CA GLU A 120 -23.47 13.90 7.10
C GLU A 120 -22.13 14.60 6.83
N ASP A 121 -22.09 15.93 6.99
CA ASP A 121 -20.87 16.73 6.92
C ASP A 121 -19.87 16.37 8.02
N ASP A 122 -20.33 16.13 9.25
CA ASP A 122 -19.46 15.74 10.37
C ASP A 122 -18.87 14.34 10.17
N VAL A 123 -19.64 13.40 9.60
CA VAL A 123 -19.17 12.05 9.26
C VAL A 123 -18.12 12.13 8.16
N ARG A 124 -18.37 12.94 7.12
CA ARG A 124 -17.41 13.18 6.02
C ARG A 124 -16.13 13.84 6.54
N ASP A 125 -16.24 14.77 7.46
CA ASP A 125 -15.10 15.43 8.08
C ASP A 125 -14.30 14.49 8.98
N GLN A 126 -14.97 13.64 9.76
CA GLN A 126 -14.29 12.58 10.52
C GLN A 126 -13.58 11.59 9.60
N TYR A 127 -14.21 11.21 8.49
CA TYR A 127 -13.60 10.35 7.48
C TYR A 127 -12.33 10.97 6.90
N LYS A 128 -12.41 12.22 6.43
CA LYS A 128 -11.25 12.98 5.94
C LYS A 128 -10.14 13.10 6.99
N ARG A 129 -10.50 13.38 8.25
CA ARG A 129 -9.55 13.43 9.36
C ARG A 129 -8.85 12.08 9.55
N ARG A 130 -9.58 10.96 9.49
CA ARG A 130 -8.99 9.63 9.61
C ARG A 130 -8.02 9.33 8.47
N ILE A 131 -8.38 9.66 7.23
CA ILE A 131 -7.49 9.51 6.07
C ILE A 131 -6.24 10.38 6.24
N ASN A 132 -6.40 11.64 6.63
CA ASN A 132 -5.27 12.55 6.85
C ASN A 132 -4.33 12.07 7.96
N THR A 133 -4.87 11.64 9.11
CA THR A 133 -4.08 11.05 10.19
C THR A 133 -3.33 9.80 9.72
N ARG A 134 -3.97 8.96 8.89
CA ARG A 134 -3.30 7.78 8.32
C ARG A 134 -2.18 8.17 7.36
N LEU A 135 -2.40 9.16 6.50
CA LEU A 135 -1.39 9.69 5.57
C LEU A 135 -0.20 10.31 6.31
N GLU A 136 -0.44 11.12 7.35
CA GLU A 136 0.61 11.63 8.24
C GLU A 136 1.40 10.49 8.88
N GLY A 137 0.72 9.44 9.35
CA GLY A 137 1.35 8.24 9.85
C GLY A 137 2.23 7.53 8.80
N LEU A 138 1.82 7.52 7.52
CA LEU A 138 2.60 6.94 6.42
C LEU A 138 3.81 7.79 6.05
N ARG A 139 3.67 9.12 6.09
CA ARG A 139 4.80 10.07 5.92
C ARG A 139 5.90 9.85 6.95
N ASN A 140 5.55 9.40 8.16
CA ASN A 140 6.51 9.13 9.22
C ASN A 140 7.11 7.71 9.18
N GLN A 141 6.62 6.81 8.33
CA GLN A 141 7.07 5.40 8.26
C GLN A 141 8.15 5.15 7.20
N GLY A 142 8.23 6.02 6.20
CA GLY A 142 9.11 5.91 5.05
C GLY A 142 8.87 7.08 4.11
N HIS A 143 9.14 6.89 2.82
CA HIS A 143 9.02 7.96 1.82
C HIS A 143 8.05 7.63 0.68
N GLY A 144 7.14 6.68 0.91
CA GLY A 144 6.07 6.39 -0.03
C GLY A 144 5.31 7.66 -0.42
N PRO A 145 4.66 8.36 0.53
CA PRO A 145 3.96 9.60 0.22
C PRO A 145 4.90 10.68 -0.35
N GLN A 146 6.05 10.92 0.28
CA GLN A 146 6.97 11.99 -0.13
C GLN A 146 7.61 11.79 -1.51
N ARG A 147 7.70 10.55 -2.01
CA ARG A 147 8.23 10.24 -3.36
C ARG A 147 7.15 9.96 -4.39
N HIS A 148 5.91 9.67 -3.98
CA HIS A 148 4.90 9.12 -4.87
C HIS A 148 3.45 9.57 -4.60
N LEU A 149 3.21 10.53 -3.70
CA LEU A 149 1.90 11.17 -3.52
C LEU A 149 2.05 12.70 -3.50
N ASP A 150 2.95 13.19 -2.65
CA ASP A 150 3.20 14.60 -2.37
C ASP A 150 4.06 15.35 -3.44
N PRO A 151 4.91 14.72 -4.29
CA PRO A 151 5.74 15.48 -5.24
C PRO A 151 4.95 16.33 -6.24
N THR A 152 5.43 17.50 -6.64
CA THR A 152 4.87 18.19 -7.81
C THR A 152 5.32 17.52 -9.11
N ASP A 153 4.72 17.86 -10.25
CA ASP A 153 5.16 17.36 -11.56
C ASP A 153 6.61 17.73 -11.87
N ASP A 154 7.04 18.93 -11.47
CA ASP A 154 8.42 19.36 -11.66
C ASP A 154 9.39 18.58 -10.78
N MET A 155 9.00 18.22 -9.54
CA MET A 155 9.78 17.31 -8.71
C MET A 155 9.88 15.91 -9.33
N LEU A 156 8.82 15.43 -10.02
CA LEU A 156 8.88 14.16 -10.74
C LEU A 156 9.81 14.21 -11.96
N LYS A 157 9.86 15.34 -12.68
CA LYS A 157 10.81 15.56 -13.79
C LYS A 157 12.25 15.68 -13.28
N ASP A 158 12.46 16.42 -12.20
CA ASP A 158 13.76 16.55 -11.53
C ASP A 158 14.28 15.20 -11.02
N ARG A 159 13.38 14.31 -10.58
CA ARG A 159 13.73 12.93 -10.20
C ARG A 159 14.23 12.09 -11.37
N LEU A 160 13.78 12.36 -12.59
CA LEU A 160 14.32 11.69 -13.78
C LEU A 160 15.76 12.14 -14.04
N GLY A 161 16.11 13.37 -13.67
CA GLY A 161 17.43 13.94 -13.90
C GLY A 161 17.68 14.24 -15.37
N GLU A 162 18.96 14.22 -15.75
CA GLU A 162 19.42 14.62 -17.08
C GLU A 162 19.84 13.40 -17.92
N PRO A 163 19.52 13.34 -19.22
CA PRO A 163 19.97 12.27 -20.11
C PRO A 163 21.50 12.13 -20.11
N THR A 164 22.00 10.92 -19.91
CA THR A 164 23.44 10.64 -19.94
C THR A 164 23.93 10.60 -21.38
N ARG A 165 24.82 11.52 -21.75
CA ARG A 165 25.49 11.52 -23.06
C ARG A 165 26.38 10.27 -23.20
N ALA A 166 26.35 9.66 -24.36
CA ALA A 166 27.14 8.49 -24.70
C ALA A 166 28.63 8.86 -24.83
N LYS A 167 29.49 7.94 -24.44
CA LYS A 167 30.95 8.07 -24.53
C LYS A 167 31.54 6.94 -25.36
N ASP A 168 32.58 7.24 -26.11
CA ASP A 168 33.38 6.24 -26.84
C ASP A 168 34.26 5.42 -25.86
N PRO A 169 34.96 4.36 -26.32
CA PRO A 169 35.85 3.58 -25.47
C PRO A 169 36.98 4.39 -24.80
N GLN A 170 37.31 5.56 -25.34
CA GLN A 170 38.32 6.48 -24.84
C GLN A 170 37.74 7.52 -23.86
N GLY A 171 36.42 7.50 -23.62
CA GLY A 171 35.71 8.38 -22.69
C GLY A 171 35.28 9.73 -23.29
N LYS A 172 35.48 9.96 -24.59
CA LYS A 172 35.05 11.18 -25.29
C LYS A 172 33.56 11.11 -25.61
N LEU A 173 32.87 12.24 -25.49
CA LEU A 173 31.45 12.34 -25.84
C LEU A 173 31.25 12.07 -27.33
N ILE A 174 30.21 11.30 -27.65
CA ILE A 174 29.85 10.95 -29.02
C ILE A 174 28.82 11.96 -29.53
N GLU A 175 29.11 12.53 -30.69
CA GLU A 175 28.23 13.41 -31.46
C GLU A 175 28.02 12.80 -32.85
N GLU A 176 26.81 12.87 -33.38
CA GLU A 176 26.41 12.29 -34.66
C GLU A 176 25.55 13.32 -35.40
N ASN A 177 26.00 13.77 -36.58
CA ASN A 177 25.32 14.77 -37.42
C ASN A 177 25.00 16.11 -36.72
N GLY A 178 25.81 16.53 -35.76
CA GLY A 178 25.59 17.76 -34.99
C GLY A 178 24.75 17.57 -33.72
N ASP A 179 24.27 16.35 -33.46
CA ASP A 179 23.47 16.01 -32.29
C ASP A 179 24.22 15.09 -31.32
N TRP A 180 24.06 15.31 -30.01
CA TRP A 180 24.64 14.43 -29.00
C TRP A 180 23.98 13.05 -29.02
N LYS A 181 24.81 12.00 -28.96
CA LYS A 181 24.30 10.64 -28.73
C LYS A 181 24.05 10.42 -27.24
N TYR A 182 22.96 9.73 -26.91
CA TYR A 182 22.57 9.44 -25.53
C TYR A 182 22.60 7.94 -25.24
N THR A 183 22.94 7.59 -24.00
CA THR A 183 22.98 6.21 -23.54
C THR A 183 21.56 5.71 -23.25
N ARG A 184 21.24 4.52 -23.76
CA ARG A 184 19.93 3.88 -23.54
C ARG A 184 20.09 2.55 -22.80
N GLN A 185 19.12 2.22 -21.96
CA GLN A 185 18.99 0.94 -21.29
C GLN A 185 17.58 0.40 -21.46
N ARG A 186 17.46 -0.80 -22.03
CA ARG A 186 16.16 -1.47 -22.26
C ARG A 186 15.15 -0.60 -23.03
N GLY A 187 15.62 0.21 -23.97
CA GLY A 187 14.77 1.08 -24.79
C GLY A 187 14.51 2.47 -24.21
N TYR A 188 14.92 2.76 -22.97
CA TYR A 188 14.75 4.07 -22.33
C TYR A 188 16.07 4.80 -22.12
N MET A 189 16.01 6.12 -21.91
CA MET A 189 17.18 6.93 -21.61
C MET A 189 17.77 6.57 -20.24
N GLN A 190 19.09 6.37 -20.19
CA GLN A 190 19.81 6.45 -18.93
C GLN A 190 19.97 7.92 -18.55
N SER A 191 19.90 8.19 -17.25
CA SER A 191 19.94 9.54 -16.71
C SER A 191 20.77 9.62 -15.43
N GLN A 192 21.30 10.81 -15.20
CA GLN A 192 22.16 11.18 -14.08
C GLN A 192 21.62 12.44 -13.38
N ASN A 193 22.28 12.92 -12.33
CA ASN A 193 21.90 14.16 -11.63
C ASN A 193 20.42 14.14 -11.17
N LYS A 194 19.96 12.98 -10.70
CA LYS A 194 18.59 12.77 -10.23
C LYS A 194 18.41 13.42 -8.86
N ILE A 195 17.30 14.14 -8.67
CA ILE A 195 16.98 14.80 -7.41
C ILE A 195 15.90 14.00 -6.68
N ASP A 196 16.12 13.68 -5.41
CA ASP A 196 15.12 12.98 -4.59
C ASP A 196 13.93 13.92 -4.29
N PRO A 197 12.68 13.55 -4.63
CA PRO A 197 11.51 14.37 -4.30
C PRO A 197 11.34 14.62 -2.80
N VAL A 198 11.94 13.80 -1.94
CA VAL A 198 11.92 14.00 -0.48
C VAL A 198 12.59 15.32 -0.06
N HIS A 199 13.49 15.87 -0.89
CA HIS A 199 14.04 17.20 -0.68
C HIS A 199 12.98 18.30 -0.74
N GLY A 200 11.78 18.01 -1.27
CA GLY A 200 10.68 18.97 -1.33
C GLY A 200 10.85 20.00 -2.45
N PRO A 201 9.93 20.98 -2.53
CA PRO A 201 9.97 22.01 -3.56
C PRO A 201 11.22 22.89 -3.42
N ASN A 202 11.66 23.46 -4.54
CA ASN A 202 12.80 24.38 -4.64
C ASN A 202 14.13 23.80 -4.12
N ALA A 203 14.29 22.47 -4.16
CA ALA A 203 15.52 21.80 -3.72
C ALA A 203 16.78 22.37 -4.40
N ARG A 204 16.68 22.72 -5.69
CA ARG A 204 17.77 23.33 -6.48
C ARG A 204 18.26 24.67 -5.94
N GLU A 205 17.37 25.46 -5.35
CA GLU A 205 17.69 26.78 -4.79
C GLU A 205 18.18 26.66 -3.34
N ARG A 206 17.66 25.66 -2.62
CA ARG A 206 17.83 25.52 -1.18
C ARG A 206 19.03 24.65 -0.78
N LEU A 207 19.39 23.67 -1.61
CA LEU A 207 20.45 22.70 -1.30
C LEU A 207 21.76 23.05 -2.01
N HIS A 208 22.87 22.73 -1.36
CA HIS A 208 24.18 22.79 -1.98
C HIS A 208 24.26 21.75 -3.12
N PRO A 209 24.97 22.01 -4.24
CA PRO A 209 25.07 21.08 -5.37
C PRO A 209 25.52 19.66 -4.98
N ASP A 210 26.38 19.55 -3.96
CA ASP A 210 26.89 18.25 -3.48
C ASP A 210 25.81 17.40 -2.78
N ASP A 211 24.80 18.04 -2.18
CA ASP A 211 23.70 17.37 -1.48
C ASP A 211 22.46 17.17 -2.36
N LEU A 212 22.31 18.01 -3.39
CA LEU A 212 21.14 18.06 -4.27
C LEU A 212 20.83 16.71 -4.94
N TYR A 213 21.88 16.00 -5.35
CA TYR A 213 21.77 14.72 -6.08
C TYR A 213 21.86 13.49 -5.17
N LEU A 214 21.95 13.69 -3.85
CA LEU A 214 22.00 12.60 -2.89
C LEU A 214 20.58 12.14 -2.52
N ASP A 215 20.48 10.87 -2.17
CA ASP A 215 19.27 10.26 -1.62
C ASP A 215 19.05 10.77 -0.20
N ALA A 216 17.84 11.28 0.08
CA ALA A 216 17.51 11.86 1.37
C ALA A 216 17.58 10.84 2.53
N GLU A 217 17.40 9.54 2.26
CA GLU A 217 17.52 8.46 3.27
C GLU A 217 18.95 7.96 3.40
N LYS A 218 19.66 7.89 2.29
CA LYS A 218 20.98 7.25 2.22
C LYS A 218 22.04 8.33 2.05
N LYS A 219 22.40 8.94 3.17
CA LYS A 219 23.50 9.91 3.26
C LYS A 219 24.72 9.44 2.46
N GLY A 220 25.19 10.30 1.56
CA GLY A 220 26.37 10.05 0.72
C GLY A 220 26.16 9.09 -0.46
N LYS A 221 24.92 8.68 -0.76
CA LYS A 221 24.62 7.91 -1.99
C LYS A 221 23.81 8.74 -2.97
N PRO A 222 24.14 8.73 -4.27
CA PRO A 222 23.32 9.36 -5.28
C PRO A 222 21.90 8.78 -5.29
N HIS A 223 20.90 9.64 -5.47
CA HIS A 223 19.53 9.19 -5.64
C HIS A 223 19.39 8.38 -6.94
N LYS A 224 18.50 7.38 -6.91
CA LYS A 224 18.21 6.52 -8.06
C LYS A 224 16.71 6.43 -8.30
N CYS A 225 16.35 6.54 -9.58
CA CYS A 225 15.03 6.31 -10.11
C CYS A 225 15.21 5.56 -11.43
N ASP A 226 14.30 4.63 -11.74
CA ASP A 226 14.28 3.91 -13.01
C ASP A 226 13.91 4.85 -14.18
N ALA A 227 13.54 4.28 -15.33
CA ALA A 227 13.15 5.04 -16.52
C ALA A 227 11.89 5.90 -16.32
N PHE A 228 11.08 5.58 -15.31
CA PHE A 228 9.81 6.23 -15.03
C PHE A 228 9.83 6.88 -13.66
N SER A 229 9.37 8.13 -13.60
CA SER A 229 9.09 8.84 -12.35
C SER A 229 7.59 8.97 -12.21
N THR A 230 7.01 8.16 -11.33
CA THR A 230 5.55 7.99 -11.23
C THR A 230 5.05 8.29 -9.83
N ALA A 231 3.79 8.70 -9.73
CA ALA A 231 3.12 9.04 -8.50
C ALA A 231 1.60 8.84 -8.64
N PHE A 232 0.94 8.83 -7.50
CA PHE A 232 -0.48 9.13 -7.38
C PHE A 232 -0.71 10.62 -7.67
N LYS A 233 -1.91 10.96 -8.16
CA LYS A 233 -2.31 12.37 -8.26
C LYS A 233 -2.49 13.00 -6.87
N GLU A 234 -2.40 14.32 -6.82
CA GLU A 234 -2.37 15.11 -5.58
C GLU A 234 -3.60 14.87 -4.69
N ASP A 235 -4.77 14.62 -5.29
CA ASP A 235 -6.03 14.39 -4.60
C ASP A 235 -6.29 12.91 -4.25
N GLN A 236 -5.37 12.00 -4.56
CA GLN A 236 -5.55 10.56 -4.40
C GLN A 236 -5.01 10.02 -3.07
N GLY A 237 -4.96 10.85 -2.04
CA GLY A 237 -4.51 10.44 -0.70
C GLY A 237 -5.35 9.29 -0.12
N GLU A 238 -6.66 9.30 -0.35
CA GLU A 238 -7.57 8.20 0.01
C GLU A 238 -7.20 6.90 -0.72
N ALA A 239 -7.00 6.96 -2.03
CA ALA A 239 -6.63 5.80 -2.84
C ALA A 239 -5.27 5.23 -2.40
N PHE A 240 -4.31 6.09 -2.05
CA PHE A 240 -3.02 5.70 -1.50
C PHE A 240 -3.17 4.94 -0.18
N VAL A 241 -4.01 5.43 0.74
CA VAL A 241 -4.28 4.73 2.02
C VAL A 241 -4.89 3.35 1.78
N TYR A 242 -5.89 3.24 0.90
CA TYR A 242 -6.51 1.95 0.61
C TYR A 242 -5.56 0.98 -0.08
N ALA A 243 -4.71 1.46 -0.98
CA ALA A 243 -3.68 0.65 -1.61
C ALA A 243 -2.66 0.13 -0.58
N ASP A 244 -2.24 0.96 0.38
CA ASP A 244 -1.38 0.54 1.49
C ASP A 244 -2.07 -0.51 2.38
N GLU A 245 -3.32 -0.29 2.77
CA GLU A 245 -4.07 -1.25 3.60
C GLU A 245 -4.24 -2.60 2.90
N HIS A 246 -4.57 -2.58 1.60
CA HIS A 246 -4.65 -3.79 0.79
C HIS A 246 -3.29 -4.51 0.74
N ALA A 247 -2.23 -3.80 0.35
CA ALA A 247 -0.91 -4.38 0.17
C ALA A 247 -0.35 -4.93 1.49
N LYS A 248 -0.52 -4.21 2.59
CA LYS A 248 -0.10 -4.64 3.93
C LYS A 248 -0.82 -5.92 4.36
N GLY A 249 -2.11 -6.07 4.01
CA GLY A 249 -2.88 -7.29 4.24
C GLY A 249 -2.46 -8.50 3.39
N LYS A 250 -1.62 -8.30 2.36
CA LYS A 250 -1.11 -9.35 1.46
C LYS A 250 0.33 -9.75 1.74
N ILE A 251 0.99 -9.16 2.74
CA ILE A 251 2.33 -9.56 3.14
C ILE A 251 2.29 -11.00 3.68
N ASP A 252 2.85 -11.93 2.92
CA ASP A 252 2.89 -13.35 3.22
C ASP A 252 4.35 -13.82 3.28
N GLY A 253 4.98 -13.66 4.45
CA GLY A 253 6.30 -14.17 4.81
C GLY A 253 7.31 -14.22 3.65
N GLU A 254 7.91 -15.40 3.43
CA GLU A 254 8.91 -15.61 2.39
C GLU A 254 8.36 -15.44 0.96
N ARG A 255 7.06 -15.60 0.71
CA ARG A 255 6.49 -15.44 -0.65
C ARG A 255 6.55 -14.01 -1.14
N THR A 256 6.46 -13.06 -0.22
CA THR A 256 6.54 -11.63 -0.53
C THR A 256 7.92 -11.05 -0.25
N ARG A 257 8.85 -11.83 0.28
CA ARG A 257 10.18 -11.34 0.67
C ARG A 257 11.07 -11.11 -0.57
N ILE A 258 11.74 -9.97 -0.61
CA ILE A 258 12.72 -9.65 -1.65
C ILE A 258 13.99 -10.46 -1.39
N ARG A 259 14.43 -11.24 -2.38
CA ARG A 259 15.63 -12.09 -2.27
C ARG A 259 16.85 -11.25 -1.86
N GLY A 260 17.51 -11.67 -0.78
CA GLY A 260 18.69 -10.98 -0.25
C GLY A 260 18.38 -9.73 0.59
N SER A 261 17.12 -9.54 0.99
CA SER A 261 16.68 -8.45 1.86
C SER A 261 15.70 -8.96 2.92
N ASP A 262 15.51 -8.19 3.99
CA ASP A 262 14.44 -8.29 4.97
C ASP A 262 13.14 -7.60 4.52
N ARG A 263 13.16 -6.92 3.37
CA ARG A 263 12.02 -6.22 2.81
C ARG A 263 11.04 -7.15 2.11
N HIS A 264 9.78 -6.75 2.10
CA HIS A 264 8.70 -7.42 1.40
C HIS A 264 8.20 -6.56 0.25
N GLN A 265 7.87 -7.19 -0.87
CA GLN A 265 7.28 -6.58 -2.05
C GLN A 265 5.92 -7.21 -2.31
N VAL A 266 4.92 -6.35 -2.49
CA VAL A 266 3.58 -6.72 -2.93
C VAL A 266 3.30 -5.97 -4.22
N ILE A 267 2.98 -6.72 -5.27
CA ILE A 267 2.59 -6.19 -6.58
C ILE A 267 1.16 -6.63 -6.84
N PHE A 268 0.28 -5.68 -7.12
CA PHE A 268 -1.16 -5.93 -7.29
C PHE A 268 -1.74 -4.97 -8.31
N SER A 269 -2.93 -5.27 -8.80
CA SER A 269 -3.64 -4.43 -9.75
C SER A 269 -4.44 -3.36 -9.01
N PRO A 270 -4.62 -2.15 -9.56
CA PRO A 270 -5.47 -1.12 -8.96
C PRO A 270 -6.87 -1.63 -8.56
N GLU A 271 -7.43 -2.54 -9.35
CA GLU A 271 -8.74 -3.14 -9.14
C GLU A 271 -8.81 -4.01 -7.88
N ASP A 272 -7.70 -4.59 -7.45
CA ASP A 272 -7.62 -5.39 -6.24
C ASP A 272 -7.82 -4.53 -4.98
N ALA A 273 -7.43 -3.26 -5.03
CA ALA A 273 -7.55 -2.32 -3.92
C ALA A 273 -8.81 -1.45 -4.00
N TRP A 274 -9.25 -1.05 -5.19
CA TRP A 274 -10.31 -0.05 -5.38
C TRP A 274 -11.57 -0.59 -6.05
N GLY A 275 -11.59 -1.87 -6.39
CA GLY A 275 -12.69 -2.52 -7.08
C GLY A 275 -12.59 -2.41 -8.61
N PRO A 276 -13.50 -3.06 -9.35
CA PRO A 276 -13.43 -3.13 -10.81
C PRO A 276 -13.62 -1.76 -11.45
N GLY A 277 -12.77 -1.43 -12.44
CA GLY A 277 -12.87 -0.18 -13.19
C GLY A 277 -11.54 0.22 -13.82
N ASP A 278 -11.57 1.27 -14.63
CA ASP A 278 -10.36 1.95 -15.08
C ASP A 278 -9.93 2.95 -13.99
N HIS A 279 -8.67 2.84 -13.56
CA HIS A 279 -8.08 3.64 -12.49
C HIS A 279 -6.86 4.44 -12.94
N ARG A 280 -6.61 4.52 -14.25
CA ARG A 280 -5.47 5.24 -14.82
C ARG A 280 -5.46 6.72 -14.44
N ASP A 281 -6.65 7.29 -14.27
CA ASP A 281 -6.85 8.68 -13.87
C ASP A 281 -6.37 8.99 -12.45
N LYS A 282 -6.04 7.99 -11.63
CA LYS A 282 -5.48 8.17 -10.28
C LYS A 282 -3.97 8.36 -10.27
N PHE A 283 -3.32 8.10 -11.40
CA PHE A 283 -1.86 8.15 -11.52
C PHE A 283 -1.40 9.29 -12.40
N ARG A 284 -0.13 9.63 -12.24
CA ARG A 284 0.61 10.53 -13.11
C ARG A 284 2.08 10.13 -13.09
N GLY A 285 2.81 10.53 -14.11
CA GLY A 285 4.23 10.27 -14.18
C GLY A 285 4.80 10.66 -15.52
N PHE A 286 6.12 10.68 -15.57
CA PHE A 286 6.88 11.11 -16.72
C PHE A 286 8.01 10.14 -17.02
N TYR A 287 8.42 10.13 -18.28
CA TYR A 287 9.68 9.55 -18.74
C TYR A 287 10.33 10.50 -19.76
N ILE A 288 11.64 10.37 -19.95
CA ILE A 288 12.36 11.10 -21.00
C ILE A 288 12.11 10.39 -22.32
N ASP A 289 11.68 11.13 -23.36
CA ASP A 289 11.43 10.56 -24.69
C ASP A 289 12.69 9.86 -25.21
N PRO A 290 12.67 8.53 -25.40
CA PRO A 290 13.84 7.81 -25.85
C PRO A 290 14.17 8.09 -27.32
N SER A 291 13.22 8.58 -28.11
CA SER A 291 13.48 8.93 -29.51
C SER A 291 14.11 10.30 -29.62
N ASN A 292 13.58 11.27 -28.88
CA ASN A 292 13.98 12.68 -28.93
C ASN A 292 14.15 13.24 -27.50
N PRO A 293 15.25 12.96 -26.79
CA PRO A 293 15.37 13.26 -25.35
C PRO A 293 15.47 14.75 -25.02
N MET A 294 15.80 15.59 -26.00
CA MET A 294 15.93 17.04 -25.86
C MET A 294 14.99 17.73 -26.83
N ASN A 295 14.42 18.86 -26.40
CA ASN A 295 13.70 19.80 -27.24
C ASN A 295 14.68 20.71 -27.99
N ARG A 296 14.17 21.50 -28.94
CA ARG A 296 14.98 22.44 -29.75
C ARG A 296 15.59 23.59 -28.94
N ASP A 297 15.01 23.89 -27.78
CA ASP A 297 15.49 24.90 -26.83
C ASP A 297 16.44 24.32 -25.78
N GLU A 298 16.96 23.11 -26.02
CA GLU A 298 17.83 22.36 -25.10
C GLU A 298 17.17 21.97 -23.77
N SER A 299 15.84 22.13 -23.61
CA SER A 299 15.14 21.56 -22.47
C SER A 299 14.98 20.04 -22.63
N ILE A 300 14.84 19.30 -21.53
CA ILE A 300 14.56 17.86 -21.60
C ILE A 300 13.13 17.63 -22.11
N ASN A 301 12.97 16.71 -23.04
CA ASN A 301 11.68 16.33 -23.59
C ASN A 301 11.06 15.19 -22.75
N TYR A 302 10.13 15.56 -21.87
CA TYR A 302 9.39 14.63 -21.03
C TYR A 302 8.07 14.23 -21.69
N LYS A 303 7.76 12.93 -21.68
CA LYS A 303 6.45 12.39 -22.07
C LYS A 303 5.68 11.90 -20.84
N PRO A 304 4.35 12.11 -20.82
CA PRO A 304 3.50 11.52 -19.78
C PRO A 304 3.50 9.99 -19.92
N VAL A 305 3.42 9.31 -18.79
CA VAL A 305 3.33 7.84 -18.74
C VAL A 305 1.90 7.39 -19.05
N ASP A 306 1.78 6.38 -19.91
CA ASP A 306 0.56 5.59 -20.04
C ASP A 306 0.51 4.51 -18.96
N PHE A 307 -0.52 4.56 -18.12
CA PHE A 307 -0.76 3.64 -17.02
C PHE A 307 -1.67 2.46 -17.40
N GLN A 308 -1.89 2.20 -18.69
CA GLN A 308 -2.59 1.00 -19.12
C GLN A 308 -1.93 -0.26 -18.55
N ASP A 309 -2.75 -1.09 -17.91
CA ASP A 309 -2.37 -2.31 -17.18
C ASP A 309 -1.31 -2.11 -16.09
N ALA A 310 -1.10 -0.86 -15.63
CA ALA A 310 -0.14 -0.56 -14.58
C ALA A 310 -0.49 -1.31 -13.29
N LYS A 311 0.55 -1.76 -12.58
CA LYS A 311 0.42 -2.37 -11.25
C LYS A 311 0.82 -1.38 -10.19
N ILE A 312 0.43 -1.62 -8.95
CA ILE A 312 0.96 -0.91 -7.80
C ILE A 312 2.00 -1.80 -7.15
N LYS A 313 3.20 -1.26 -6.95
CA LYS A 313 4.30 -1.91 -6.24
C LYS A 313 4.48 -1.26 -4.89
N ALA A 314 4.21 -2.00 -3.82
CA ALA A 314 4.43 -1.57 -2.45
C ALA A 314 5.60 -2.36 -1.84
N ILE A 315 6.50 -1.65 -1.17
CA ILE A 315 7.67 -2.22 -0.51
C ILE A 315 7.59 -1.90 0.98
N TYR A 316 7.69 -2.95 1.79
CA TYR A 316 7.62 -2.90 3.24
C TYR A 316 8.93 -3.36 3.86
N ALA A 317 9.23 -2.83 5.04
CA ALA A 317 10.29 -3.33 5.90
C ALA A 317 9.72 -3.71 7.27
N PRO A 318 10.33 -4.66 8.00
CA PRO A 318 9.98 -4.92 9.39
C PRO A 318 10.09 -3.64 10.22
N ASP A 319 9.13 -3.41 11.10
CA ASP A 319 9.11 -2.23 11.99
C ASP A 319 9.84 -2.48 13.32
N GLY A 320 10.36 -3.68 13.55
CA GLY A 320 11.03 -4.09 14.79
C GLY A 320 10.10 -4.54 15.92
N ASN A 321 8.78 -4.35 15.77
CA ASN A 321 7.75 -4.69 16.76
C ASN A 321 6.85 -5.84 16.29
N GLY A 322 7.30 -6.62 15.31
CA GLY A 322 6.54 -7.72 14.71
C GLY A 322 5.55 -7.27 13.62
N GLY A 323 5.56 -5.99 13.24
CA GLY A 323 4.78 -5.45 12.13
C GLY A 323 5.64 -5.02 10.94
N PHE A 324 5.00 -4.33 10.01
CA PHE A 324 5.61 -3.81 8.79
C PHE A 324 5.31 -2.33 8.62
N ARG A 325 6.34 -1.57 8.25
CA ARG A 325 6.24 -0.16 7.86
C ARG A 325 6.39 -0.03 6.35
N LEU A 326 5.65 0.91 5.76
CA LEU A 326 5.76 1.20 4.33
C LEU A 326 7.08 1.94 4.06
N VAL A 327 7.93 1.37 3.21
CA VAL A 327 9.16 2.03 2.73
C VAL A 327 8.83 2.93 1.55
N THR A 328 8.15 2.37 0.54
CA THR A 328 7.69 3.10 -0.64
C THR A 328 6.53 2.36 -1.32
N MET A 329 5.68 3.10 -2.03
CA MET A 329 4.64 2.53 -2.89
C MET A 329 4.45 3.41 -4.12
N PHE A 330 4.38 2.80 -5.30
CA PHE A 330 4.26 3.55 -6.54
C PHE A 330 3.56 2.75 -7.65
N PRO A 331 2.92 3.44 -8.60
CA PRO A 331 2.41 2.79 -9.80
C PRO A 331 3.58 2.43 -10.74
N GLU A 332 3.63 1.15 -11.13
CA GLU A 332 4.58 0.57 -12.06
C GLU A 332 3.92 0.43 -13.43
N PRO A 333 4.26 1.29 -14.41
CA PRO A 333 3.69 1.24 -15.75
C PRO A 333 4.25 0.06 -16.55
N VAL A 334 3.50 -0.37 -17.56
CA VAL A 334 3.94 -1.41 -18.48
C VAL A 334 4.77 -0.77 -19.60
N PRO A 335 6.03 -1.20 -19.81
CA PRO A 335 6.92 -0.60 -20.81
C PRO A 335 6.38 -0.61 -22.25
N ILE A 336 5.56 -1.60 -22.63
CA ILE A 336 5.11 -1.73 -24.03
C ILE A 336 4.25 -0.55 -24.50
N TYR A 337 3.54 0.12 -23.58
CA TYR A 337 2.69 1.28 -23.87
C TYR A 337 3.45 2.61 -23.83
N ASN A 338 4.73 2.61 -23.44
CA ASN A 338 5.54 3.80 -23.23
C ASN A 338 6.81 3.72 -24.07
N LYS A 339 6.82 4.24 -25.31
CA LYS A 339 7.98 4.14 -26.22
C LYS A 339 8.38 5.47 -26.83
#